data_AF-A0A7C7ZEP8-F1
#
_entry.id   AF-A0A7C7ZEP8-F1
#
_cell.length_a   1.000
_cell.length_b   1.000
_cell.length_c   1.000
_cell.angle_alpha   90.00
_cell.angle_beta   90.00
_cell.angle_gamma   90.00
#
_symmetry.space_group_name_H-M   'P 1'
#
loop_
_entity.id
_entity.type
_entity.pdbx_description
1 polymer ?
#
loop_
_entity_poly.entity_id
_entity_poly.type
_entity_poly.pdbx_seq_one_letter_code
_entity_poly.pdbx_strand_id
1 'polypeptide(L)'
;MRRTHNFRDNIIEDRQTPRGSQRQKQIDGGSTRLASAAPEQPTRHLLWFPLLIGKRFFPQRSLRFAGKRGTSFVRLFITTSLFVLAACLTLSSSTATASTATASVENLHETLTEAMKQADALGYQGRFDLIAPAVNAHIDQKFMASKSIGRAWKKLSEAEQELWLQSFSNLTVANYAGRFKGYSGEHFVTNAEQDAPHKTKLVSTTLVLPNDDDVKLNYRLHETEAGWKIIDVYMNGTVSELSLRRSEYSSTLKRKGFDSLLTAVSEKLSKFAAGNVANDGTQITTGKADAP
;
A
#
# COMPACT_ATOMS: atom_id res chain seq x y z
N MET A 1 55.12 -5.47 -36.73
CA MET A 1 56.09 -6.23 -35.90
C MET A 1 56.06 -5.69 -34.48
N ARG A 2 55.81 -6.56 -33.50
CA ARG A 2 55.61 -6.25 -32.07
C ARG A 2 56.90 -5.71 -31.43
N ARG A 3 56.76 -4.82 -30.45
CA ARG A 3 57.79 -4.55 -29.45
C ARG A 3 57.13 -4.56 -28.06
N THR A 4 57.28 -5.67 -27.36
CA THR A 4 56.98 -5.82 -25.93
C THR A 4 58.19 -5.32 -25.13
N HIS A 5 57.94 -4.58 -24.04
CA HIS A 5 58.95 -4.25 -23.05
C HIS A 5 58.37 -4.33 -21.63
N ASN A 6 59.30 -4.67 -20.75
CA ASN A 6 59.36 -4.61 -19.30
C ASN A 6 58.82 -5.79 -18.47
N PHE A 7 59.69 -6.54 -17.78
CA PHE A 7 60.65 -6.24 -16.67
C PHE A 7 59.94 -6.55 -15.34
N ARG A 8 60.06 -7.79 -14.83
CA ARG A 8 61.07 -8.28 -13.88
C ARG A 8 61.05 -7.59 -12.50
N ASP A 9 60.56 -8.39 -11.55
CA ASP A 9 61.24 -8.86 -10.34
C ASP A 9 61.30 -7.98 -9.07
N ASN A 10 60.94 -8.68 -7.97
CA ASN A 10 61.62 -8.75 -6.67
C ASN A 10 61.10 -7.88 -5.50
N ILE A 11 60.60 -8.51 -4.40
CA ILE A 11 61.31 -8.93 -3.14
C ILE A 11 61.06 -7.85 -2.04
N ILE A 12 60.84 -8.05 -0.74
CA ILE A 12 60.70 -9.17 0.22
C ILE A 12 60.26 -8.57 1.60
N GLU A 13 59.68 -9.43 2.44
CA GLU A 13 59.59 -9.47 3.94
C GLU A 13 58.98 -8.34 4.81
N ASP A 14 57.95 -8.78 5.55
CA ASP A 14 57.89 -9.00 7.01
C ASP A 14 58.45 -7.93 7.99
N ARG A 15 57.57 -7.46 8.90
CA ARG A 15 57.91 -7.11 10.29
C ARG A 15 56.67 -6.87 11.17
N GLN A 16 56.56 -7.73 12.17
CA GLN A 16 56.00 -7.63 13.53
C GLN A 16 55.36 -6.31 14.06
N THR A 17 54.24 -6.51 14.78
CA THR A 17 53.69 -5.67 15.89
C THR A 17 54.56 -5.73 17.17
N PRO A 18 54.53 -4.76 18.11
CA PRO A 18 53.61 -4.86 19.27
C PRO A 18 53.23 -3.57 20.07
N ARG A 19 52.15 -3.71 20.87
CA ARG A 19 51.80 -3.09 22.20
C ARG A 19 51.64 -1.55 22.36
N GLY A 20 50.61 -1.16 23.13
CA GLY A 20 50.70 0.08 23.95
C GLY A 20 49.43 0.70 24.54
N SER A 21 49.06 0.25 25.75
CA SER A 21 48.49 1.01 26.90
C SER A 21 47.16 1.80 26.83
N GLN A 22 46.31 1.40 27.77
CA GLN A 22 45.26 2.13 28.49
C GLN A 22 45.57 3.61 28.81
N ARG A 23 44.52 4.45 28.84
CA ARG A 23 44.35 5.48 29.87
C ARG A 23 42.88 5.65 30.26
N GLN A 24 42.63 5.28 31.51
CA GLN A 24 41.50 5.63 32.36
C GLN A 24 41.38 7.16 32.50
N LYS A 25 40.17 7.72 32.47
CA LYS A 25 39.86 8.93 33.26
C LYS A 25 38.48 8.79 33.88
N GLN A 26 38.51 8.61 35.19
CA GLN A 26 37.41 8.62 36.14
C GLN A 26 37.43 9.97 36.86
N ILE A 27 36.24 10.56 37.06
CA ILE A 27 35.84 11.49 38.14
C ILE A 27 34.31 11.62 38.01
N ASP A 28 33.51 10.86 38.74
CA ASP A 28 33.02 11.02 40.12
C ASP A 28 31.90 12.06 40.33
N GLY A 29 30.80 11.55 40.91
CA GLY A 29 30.10 12.23 42.01
C GLY A 29 28.71 12.79 41.73
N GLY A 30 27.68 12.20 42.35
CA GLY A 30 26.51 12.98 42.81
C GLY A 30 25.14 12.35 42.58
N SER A 31 24.78 11.40 43.44
CA SER A 31 23.44 10.78 43.54
C SER A 31 22.42 11.72 44.16
N THR A 32 21.18 11.75 43.64
CA THR A 32 19.98 11.86 44.50
C THR A 32 18.83 11.11 43.85
N ARG A 33 18.09 10.41 44.70
CA ARG A 33 17.23 9.26 44.41
C ARG A 33 15.78 9.65 44.72
N LEU A 34 14.85 9.07 43.94
CA LEU A 34 13.49 8.62 44.28
C LEU A 34 12.35 9.66 44.40
N ALA A 35 11.34 9.48 43.53
CA ALA A 35 9.94 9.14 43.86
C ALA A 35 9.11 9.20 42.55
N SER A 36 8.57 8.09 42.02
CA SER A 36 7.35 7.40 42.46
C SER A 36 6.12 8.33 42.51
N ALA A 37 5.29 8.31 41.46
CA ALA A 37 3.81 8.23 41.54
C ALA A 37 3.12 8.57 40.20
N ALA A 38 2.53 7.55 39.58
CA ALA A 38 1.24 7.58 38.89
C ALA A 38 0.45 6.39 39.48
N PRO A 39 -0.89 6.28 39.40
CA PRO A 39 -1.85 7.00 38.54
C PRO A 39 -3.05 7.57 39.32
N GLU A 40 -3.89 8.45 38.73
CA GLU A 40 -5.35 8.49 39.05
C GLU A 40 -6.18 9.14 37.92
N GLN A 41 -7.14 8.38 37.42
CA GLN A 41 -8.49 8.79 37.00
C GLN A 41 -9.41 8.13 38.06
N PRO A 42 -10.53 8.72 38.53
CA PRO A 42 -11.67 9.11 37.67
C PRO A 42 -12.49 10.31 38.21
N THR A 43 -13.48 10.79 37.44
CA THR A 43 -14.88 10.97 37.89
C THR A 43 -15.75 11.63 36.82
N ARG A 44 -16.99 11.12 36.73
CA ARG A 44 -18.07 11.58 35.86
C ARG A 44 -18.96 12.60 36.60
N HIS A 45 -19.69 13.37 35.80
CA HIS A 45 -20.91 14.13 36.09
C HIS A 45 -20.77 15.52 36.74
N LEU A 46 -21.23 16.57 36.05
CA LEU A 46 -22.45 17.32 36.37
C LEU A 46 -22.62 18.54 35.44
N LEU A 47 -23.81 18.61 34.83
CA LEU A 47 -24.66 19.79 34.62
C LEU A 47 -24.17 20.94 33.72
N TRP A 48 -24.76 21.00 32.52
CA TRP A 48 -25.32 22.28 32.04
C TRP A 48 -26.57 22.03 31.18
N PHE A 49 -27.75 22.15 31.80
CA PHE A 49 -29.00 22.49 31.13
C PHE A 49 -29.06 24.03 31.00
N PRO A 50 -29.70 24.55 29.95
CA PRO A 50 -30.94 25.27 30.24
C PRO A 50 -32.13 24.90 29.33
N LEU A 51 -33.27 24.95 30.01
CA LEU A 51 -34.68 24.99 29.62
C LEU A 51 -34.94 26.23 28.72
N LEU A 52 -35.79 26.22 27.68
CA LEU A 52 -37.23 26.53 27.80
C LEU A 52 -37.98 26.53 26.43
N ILE A 53 -39.21 26.00 26.51
CA ILE A 53 -40.48 26.40 25.86
C ILE A 53 -40.71 26.09 24.38
N GLY A 54 -41.69 25.20 24.15
CA GLY A 54 -42.42 25.07 22.90
C GLY A 54 -43.54 24.04 22.96
N LYS A 55 -44.55 24.26 23.82
CA LYS A 55 -45.76 23.41 23.93
C LYS A 55 -46.62 23.52 22.67
N ARG A 56 -46.97 22.41 22.03
CA ARG A 56 -48.17 22.30 21.17
C ARG A 56 -48.90 20.97 21.45
N PHE A 57 -50.21 21.07 21.51
CA PHE A 57 -51.15 20.26 22.27
C PHE A 57 -52.19 19.64 21.29
N PHE A 58 -52.37 18.31 21.36
CA PHE A 58 -53.54 17.47 20.99
C PHE A 58 -54.07 17.45 19.53
N PRO A 59 -54.92 16.47 19.12
CA PRO A 59 -55.36 15.23 19.77
C PRO A 59 -55.27 13.95 18.88
N GLN A 60 -55.17 12.78 19.53
CA GLN A 60 -55.54 11.48 18.94
C GLN A 60 -57.07 11.31 18.93
N ARG A 61 -57.63 10.93 17.78
CA ARG A 61 -58.99 10.43 17.64
C ARG A 61 -59.04 8.95 17.99
N SER A 62 -59.86 8.62 18.98
CA SER A 62 -60.32 7.26 19.23
C SER A 62 -61.49 6.93 18.29
N LEU A 63 -61.46 5.75 17.69
CA LEU A 63 -62.67 5.10 17.18
C LEU A 63 -62.89 3.82 17.98
N ARG A 64 -63.95 3.84 18.79
CA ARG A 64 -64.58 2.65 19.34
C ARG A 64 -65.55 2.11 18.29
N PHE A 65 -65.44 0.84 17.95
CA PHE A 65 -66.58 0.07 17.45
C PHE A 65 -66.80 -1.14 18.34
N ALA A 66 -68.03 -1.22 18.83
CA ALA A 66 -68.58 -2.29 19.64
C ALA A 66 -69.53 -3.14 18.80
N GLY A 67 -69.68 -4.41 19.16
CA GLY A 67 -70.78 -5.30 18.72
C GLY A 67 -70.24 -6.61 18.13
N LYS A 68 -70.15 -7.71 18.88
CA LYS A 68 -71.19 -8.64 19.37
C LYS A 68 -71.39 -9.86 18.45
N ARG A 69 -71.05 -11.03 19.04
CA ARG A 69 -71.70 -12.36 18.97
C ARG A 69 -71.50 -13.22 17.72
N GLY A 70 -71.23 -14.51 17.97
CA GLY A 70 -71.22 -15.61 17.00
C GLY A 70 -70.05 -16.56 17.24
N THR A 71 -70.08 -17.33 18.33
CA THR A 71 -70.24 -18.81 18.30
C THR A 71 -69.17 -19.57 17.50
N SER A 72 -68.32 -20.25 18.26
CA SER A 72 -67.46 -21.40 17.95
C SER A 72 -67.68 -22.05 16.58
N PHE A 73 -66.64 -22.13 15.74
CA PHE A 73 -66.37 -23.24 14.80
C PHE A 73 -65.14 -22.99 13.89
N VAL A 74 -63.96 -22.65 14.40
CA VAL A 74 -62.69 -22.86 13.64
C VAL A 74 -61.53 -23.08 14.61
N ARG A 75 -61.51 -24.25 15.27
CA ARG A 75 -60.31 -24.78 15.94
C ARG A 75 -59.80 -25.97 15.14
N LEU A 76 -59.29 -25.75 13.91
CA LEU A 76 -58.45 -26.78 13.24
C LEU A 76 -57.60 -26.31 12.05
N PHE A 77 -57.43 -25.01 11.78
CA PHE A 77 -56.65 -24.56 10.61
C PHE A 77 -55.69 -23.38 10.91
N ILE A 78 -55.21 -23.25 12.15
CA ILE A 78 -54.26 -22.19 12.56
C ILE A 78 -53.03 -22.80 13.25
N THR A 79 -52.51 -23.90 12.72
CA THR A 79 -51.21 -24.47 13.17
C THR A 79 -50.28 -24.82 11.99
N THR A 80 -50.74 -24.74 10.75
CA THR A 80 -49.93 -25.03 9.54
C THR A 80 -49.55 -23.79 8.72
N SER A 81 -49.83 -22.57 9.19
CA SER A 81 -49.37 -21.32 8.55
C SER A 81 -48.16 -20.69 9.27
N LEU A 82 -47.80 -21.19 10.46
CA LEU A 82 -46.65 -20.75 11.24
C LEU A 82 -45.38 -21.59 10.98
N PHE A 83 -45.39 -22.44 9.95
CA PHE A 83 -44.23 -23.27 9.58
C PHE A 83 -43.61 -22.91 8.22
N VAL A 84 -44.23 -21.99 7.46
CA VAL A 84 -43.73 -21.54 6.15
C VAL A 84 -42.96 -20.21 6.24
N LEU A 85 -43.12 -19.45 7.33
CA LEU A 85 -42.39 -18.19 7.54
C LEU A 85 -41.04 -18.36 8.26
N ALA A 86 -40.76 -19.55 8.81
CA ALA A 86 -39.51 -19.85 9.52
C ALA A 86 -38.37 -20.34 8.59
N ALA A 87 -38.63 -20.52 7.29
CA ALA A 87 -37.68 -21.10 6.34
C ALA A 87 -36.89 -20.07 5.49
N CYS A 88 -37.05 -18.76 5.74
CA CYS A 88 -36.44 -17.71 4.89
C CYS A 88 -35.43 -16.80 5.61
N LEU A 89 -34.97 -17.16 6.82
CA LEU A 89 -33.84 -16.50 7.49
C LEU A 89 -32.57 -17.38 7.48
N THR A 90 -32.29 -18.05 6.37
CA THR A 90 -30.90 -18.44 6.10
C THR A 90 -30.13 -17.17 5.79
N LEU A 91 -29.61 -16.53 6.82
CA LEU A 91 -28.55 -15.53 6.69
C LEU A 91 -27.48 -16.15 5.78
N SER A 92 -27.37 -15.65 4.56
CA SER A 92 -26.13 -15.77 3.79
C SER A 92 -25.08 -15.01 4.58
N SER A 93 -24.47 -15.68 5.54
CA SER A 93 -23.16 -15.29 6.05
C SER A 93 -22.24 -15.40 4.86
N SER A 94 -22.07 -14.29 4.14
CA SER A 94 -20.95 -14.14 3.23
C SER A 94 -19.72 -14.20 4.11
N THR A 95 -19.15 -15.39 4.27
CA THR A 95 -17.81 -15.54 4.79
C THR A 95 -16.95 -14.73 3.84
N ALA A 96 -16.58 -13.52 4.24
CA ALA A 96 -15.53 -12.79 3.58
C ALA A 96 -14.29 -13.67 3.73
N THR A 97 -14.02 -14.49 2.71
CA THR A 97 -12.76 -15.22 2.61
C THR A 97 -11.69 -14.16 2.72
N ALA A 98 -10.92 -14.20 3.82
CA ALA A 98 -9.81 -13.28 3.98
C ALA A 98 -8.96 -13.38 2.71
N SER A 99 -8.89 -12.28 1.94
CA SER A 99 -8.16 -12.25 0.68
C SER A 99 -6.71 -12.65 0.97
N THR A 100 -6.13 -13.60 0.24
CA THR A 100 -4.74 -14.00 0.46
C THR A 100 -3.77 -12.94 -0.04
N ALA A 101 -2.49 -13.03 0.35
CA ALA A 101 -1.46 -12.15 -0.21
C ALA A 101 -1.35 -12.32 -1.73
N THR A 102 -1.40 -13.57 -2.20
CA THR A 102 -1.49 -13.91 -3.63
C THR A 102 -2.66 -13.23 -4.32
N ALA A 103 -3.89 -13.34 -3.77
CA ALA A 103 -5.08 -12.73 -4.39
C ALA A 103 -4.96 -11.20 -4.53
N SER A 104 -4.33 -10.53 -3.56
CA SER A 104 -4.10 -9.08 -3.65
C SER A 104 -3.18 -8.70 -4.82
N VAL A 105 -2.15 -9.52 -5.08
CA VAL A 105 -1.24 -9.32 -6.23
C VAL A 105 -1.94 -9.65 -7.54
N GLU A 106 -2.69 -10.74 -7.60
CA GLU A 106 -3.40 -11.18 -8.81
C GLU A 106 -4.48 -10.17 -9.24
N ASN A 107 -5.24 -9.62 -8.30
CA ASN A 107 -6.23 -8.57 -8.61
C ASN A 107 -5.58 -7.29 -9.18
N LEU A 108 -4.38 -6.92 -8.69
CA LEU A 108 -3.61 -5.85 -9.30
C LEU A 108 -3.19 -6.21 -10.73
N HIS A 109 -2.70 -7.43 -10.95
CA HIS A 109 -2.27 -7.93 -12.26
C HIS A 109 -3.40 -8.03 -13.28
N GLU A 110 -4.60 -8.40 -12.85
CA GLU A 110 -5.81 -8.39 -13.69
C GLU A 110 -6.08 -6.98 -14.22
N THR A 111 -6.06 -5.97 -13.34
CA THR A 111 -6.27 -4.57 -13.73
C THR A 111 -5.17 -4.08 -14.68
N LEU A 112 -3.90 -4.44 -14.42
CA LEU A 112 -2.79 -4.08 -15.32
C LEU A 112 -2.93 -4.75 -16.69
N THR A 113 -3.38 -6.00 -16.72
CA THR A 113 -3.64 -6.74 -17.96
C THR A 113 -4.80 -6.13 -18.74
N GLU A 114 -5.87 -5.72 -18.05
CA GLU A 114 -6.99 -5.01 -18.65
C GLU A 114 -6.55 -3.67 -19.25
N ALA A 115 -5.74 -2.89 -18.51
CA ALA A 115 -5.18 -1.63 -18.99
C ALA A 115 -4.31 -1.80 -20.24
N MET A 116 -3.52 -2.88 -20.33
CA MET A 116 -2.76 -3.23 -21.53
C MET A 116 -3.69 -3.56 -22.71
N LYS A 117 -4.70 -4.41 -22.50
CA LYS A 117 -5.64 -4.83 -23.55
C LYS A 117 -6.46 -3.68 -24.10
N GLN A 118 -6.76 -2.68 -23.28
CA GLN A 118 -7.51 -1.49 -23.66
C GLN A 118 -6.62 -0.27 -23.94
N ALA A 119 -5.30 -0.45 -24.07
CA ALA A 119 -4.35 0.66 -24.06
C ALA A 119 -4.58 1.68 -25.18
N ASP A 120 -4.90 1.21 -26.39
CA ASP A 120 -5.19 2.07 -27.55
C ASP A 120 -6.47 2.89 -27.37
N ALA A 121 -7.51 2.30 -26.77
CA ALA A 121 -8.79 2.97 -26.55
C ALA A 121 -8.75 3.97 -25.38
N LEU A 122 -8.05 3.61 -24.30
CA LEU A 122 -7.98 4.41 -23.08
C LEU A 122 -6.96 5.55 -23.17
N GLY A 123 -5.91 5.40 -23.99
CA GLY A 123 -4.75 6.28 -23.93
C GLY A 123 -4.10 6.28 -22.54
N TYR A 124 -3.17 7.22 -22.29
CA TYR A 124 -2.50 7.29 -20.99
C TYR A 124 -3.46 7.62 -19.85
N GLN A 125 -4.31 8.64 -20.02
CA GLN A 125 -5.19 9.10 -18.94
C GLN A 125 -6.24 8.04 -18.57
N GLY A 126 -6.87 7.39 -19.55
CA GLY A 126 -7.84 6.33 -19.26
C GLY A 126 -7.20 5.14 -18.55
N ARG A 127 -5.95 4.78 -18.88
CA ARG A 127 -5.22 3.75 -18.13
C ARG A 127 -4.88 4.21 -16.72
N PHE A 128 -4.47 5.47 -16.54
CA PHE A 128 -4.24 6.04 -15.21
C PHE A 128 -5.51 5.90 -14.34
N ASP A 129 -6.65 6.31 -14.88
CA ASP A 129 -7.93 6.28 -14.16
C ASP A 129 -8.41 4.86 -13.88
N LEU A 130 -8.18 3.91 -14.80
CA LEU A 130 -8.47 2.49 -14.60
C LEU A 130 -7.59 1.84 -13.52
N ILE A 131 -6.30 2.19 -13.48
CA ILE A 131 -5.32 1.58 -12.57
C ILE A 131 -5.40 2.16 -11.15
N ALA A 132 -5.75 3.44 -11.00
CA ALA A 132 -5.73 4.12 -9.69
C ALA A 132 -6.54 3.40 -8.59
N PRO A 133 -7.78 2.91 -8.83
CA PRO A 133 -8.53 2.17 -7.82
C PRO A 133 -7.84 0.88 -7.37
N ALA A 134 -7.25 0.11 -8.30
CA ALA A 134 -6.54 -1.13 -7.97
C ALA A 134 -5.28 -0.85 -7.14
N VAL A 135 -4.52 0.20 -7.48
CA VAL A 135 -3.36 0.62 -6.69
C VAL A 135 -3.79 1.04 -5.28
N ASN A 136 -4.90 1.76 -5.12
CA ASN A 136 -5.45 2.11 -3.79
C ASN A 136 -5.92 0.86 -3.01
N ALA A 137 -6.50 -0.11 -3.72
CA ALA A 137 -7.02 -1.34 -3.13
C ALA A 137 -5.93 -2.34 -2.74
N HIS A 138 -4.78 -2.37 -3.41
CA HIS A 138 -3.78 -3.44 -3.22
C HIS A 138 -2.42 -2.96 -2.73
N ILE A 139 -2.13 -1.66 -2.76
CA ILE A 139 -0.84 -1.10 -2.33
C ILE A 139 -1.05 -0.20 -1.10
N ASP A 140 -0.24 -0.40 -0.04
CA ASP A 140 -0.22 0.53 1.10
C ASP A 140 0.64 1.75 0.75
N GLN A 141 0.02 2.68 0.03
CA GLN A 141 0.68 3.90 -0.45
C GLN A 141 1.16 4.79 0.69
N LYS A 142 0.42 4.86 1.82
CA LYS A 142 0.83 5.65 2.98
C LYS A 142 2.08 5.07 3.62
N PHE A 143 2.12 3.75 3.80
CA PHE A 143 3.32 3.07 4.25
C PHE A 143 4.49 3.34 3.30
N MET A 144 4.34 3.05 2.02
CA MET A 144 5.41 3.22 1.04
C MET A 144 5.89 4.67 0.92
N ALA A 145 4.98 5.64 0.85
CA ALA A 145 5.32 7.07 0.81
C ALA A 145 6.14 7.47 2.04
N SER A 146 5.73 7.07 3.25
CA SER A 146 6.47 7.36 4.47
C SER A 146 7.86 6.72 4.50
N LYS A 147 7.98 5.46 4.03
CA LYS A 147 9.27 4.74 4.00
C LYS A 147 10.21 5.29 2.94
N SER A 148 9.68 5.79 1.82
CA SER A 148 10.47 6.36 0.73
C SER A 148 11.23 7.64 1.14
N ILE A 149 10.78 8.36 2.17
CA ILE A 149 11.54 9.51 2.72
C ILE A 149 12.06 9.27 4.15
N GLY A 150 11.79 8.09 4.70
CA GLY A 150 12.36 7.59 5.94
C GLY A 150 12.16 8.53 7.13
N ARG A 151 13.26 8.93 7.77
CA ARG A 151 13.23 9.79 8.97
C ARG A 151 12.66 11.18 8.70
N ALA A 152 12.71 11.66 7.45
CA ALA A 152 12.18 12.97 7.09
C ALA A 152 10.65 13.03 7.23
N TRP A 153 9.94 11.92 7.03
CA TRP A 153 8.47 11.86 7.17
C TRP A 153 7.99 12.44 8.50
N LYS A 154 8.63 12.06 9.62
CA LYS A 154 8.27 12.52 10.96
C LYS A 154 8.56 14.01 11.21
N LYS A 155 9.29 14.67 10.32
CA LYS A 155 9.65 16.09 10.42
C LYS A 155 8.77 16.99 9.57
N LEU A 156 8.02 16.41 8.62
CA LEU A 156 7.08 17.13 7.79
C LEU A 156 5.83 17.49 8.61
N SER A 157 5.29 18.67 8.34
CA SER A 157 3.94 19.06 8.77
C SER A 157 2.88 18.12 8.17
N GLU A 158 1.66 18.15 8.72
CA GLU A 158 0.55 17.33 8.20
C GLU A 158 0.23 17.68 6.73
N ALA A 159 0.24 18.97 6.38
CA ALA A 159 0.04 19.42 5.01
C ALA A 159 1.14 18.92 4.06
N GLU A 160 2.42 18.94 4.47
CA GLU A 160 3.51 18.39 3.67
C GLU A 160 3.43 16.85 3.54
N GLN A 161 3.00 16.15 4.59
CA GLN A 161 2.76 14.71 4.53
C GLN A 161 1.66 14.35 3.53
N GLU A 162 0.57 15.12 3.50
CA GLU A 162 -0.52 14.95 2.56
C GLU A 162 -0.10 15.26 1.13
N LEU A 163 0.62 16.38 0.91
CA LEU A 163 1.19 16.73 -0.40
C LEU A 163 2.16 15.66 -0.91
N TRP A 164 3.01 15.13 -0.03
CA TRP A 164 3.93 14.04 -0.39
C TRP A 164 3.16 12.77 -0.75
N LEU A 165 2.18 12.39 0.07
CA LEU A 165 1.36 11.20 -0.18
C LEU A 165 0.66 11.31 -1.53
N GLN A 166 -0.04 12.42 -1.80
CA GLN A 166 -0.71 12.65 -3.08
C GLN A 166 0.26 12.55 -4.26
N SER A 167 1.42 13.19 -4.16
CA SER A 167 2.45 13.18 -5.22
C SER A 167 3.01 11.77 -5.45
N PHE A 168 3.28 11.03 -4.38
CA PHE A 168 3.76 9.65 -4.43
C PHE A 168 2.73 8.69 -5.03
N SER A 169 1.46 8.82 -4.62
CA SER A 169 0.34 8.04 -5.13
C SER A 169 0.17 8.25 -6.63
N ASN A 170 0.10 9.51 -7.08
CA ASN A 170 0.01 9.85 -8.49
C ASN A 170 1.20 9.30 -9.26
N LEU A 171 2.42 9.43 -8.73
CA LEU A 171 3.63 8.92 -9.39
C LEU A 171 3.57 7.40 -9.55
N THR A 172 3.05 6.68 -8.56
CA THR A 172 2.93 5.22 -8.59
C THR A 172 1.95 4.79 -9.70
N VAL A 173 0.77 5.40 -9.76
CA VAL A 173 -0.22 5.10 -10.82
C VAL A 173 0.31 5.49 -12.20
N ALA A 174 0.91 6.68 -12.33
CA ALA A 174 1.50 7.17 -13.57
C ALA A 174 2.58 6.23 -14.11
N ASN A 175 3.41 5.70 -13.21
CA ASN A 175 4.42 4.71 -13.56
C ASN A 175 3.78 3.45 -14.18
N TYR A 176 2.76 2.88 -13.53
CA TYR A 176 2.03 1.73 -14.09
C TYR A 176 1.37 2.07 -15.43
N ALA A 177 0.62 3.17 -15.53
CA ALA A 177 -0.05 3.59 -16.76
C ALA A 177 0.92 3.86 -17.93
N GLY A 178 2.13 4.33 -17.62
CA GLY A 178 3.19 4.57 -18.59
C GLY A 178 3.92 3.31 -19.05
N ARG A 179 4.07 2.29 -18.18
CA ARG A 179 4.78 1.03 -18.49
C ARG A 179 3.87 -0.05 -19.10
N PHE A 180 2.60 -0.12 -18.68
CA PHE A 180 1.61 -1.10 -19.14
C PHE A 180 0.75 -0.50 -20.26
N LYS A 181 1.37 -0.23 -21.41
CA LYS A 181 0.80 0.60 -22.49
C LYS A 181 0.49 -0.13 -23.80
N GLY A 182 0.59 -1.45 -23.83
CA GLY A 182 0.30 -2.26 -25.00
C GLY A 182 0.10 -3.72 -24.62
N TYR A 183 -0.58 -4.46 -25.50
CA TYR A 183 -0.83 -5.88 -25.33
C TYR A 183 -0.51 -6.65 -26.62
N SER A 184 0.46 -7.55 -26.55
CA SER A 184 0.85 -8.50 -27.60
C SER A 184 0.77 -9.96 -27.13
N GLY A 185 0.27 -10.22 -25.91
CA GLY A 185 0.18 -11.56 -25.31
C GLY A 185 0.85 -11.67 -23.93
N GLU A 186 1.26 -10.54 -23.35
CA GLU A 186 1.83 -10.46 -22.01
C GLU A 186 0.87 -11.02 -20.98
N HIS A 187 1.39 -11.80 -20.03
CA HIS A 187 0.59 -12.33 -18.94
C HIS A 187 1.43 -12.52 -17.69
N PHE A 188 0.77 -12.43 -16.54
CA PHE A 188 1.41 -12.64 -15.26
C PHE A 188 1.27 -14.11 -14.83
N VAL A 189 2.32 -14.62 -14.20
CA VAL A 189 2.36 -15.94 -13.58
C VAL A 189 2.74 -15.77 -12.12
N THR A 190 1.87 -16.21 -11.20
CA THR A 190 2.21 -16.35 -9.79
C THR A 190 3.02 -17.63 -9.59
N ASN A 191 4.27 -17.49 -9.14
CA ASN A 191 5.18 -18.63 -8.98
C ASN A 191 5.10 -19.25 -7.58
N ALA A 192 5.05 -18.42 -6.53
CA ALA A 192 5.06 -18.88 -5.15
C ALA A 192 4.60 -17.80 -4.17
N GLU A 193 4.01 -18.21 -3.05
CA GLU A 193 3.82 -17.40 -1.85
C GLU A 193 4.61 -18.02 -0.70
N GLN A 194 5.36 -17.19 0.04
CA GLN A 194 6.13 -17.65 1.20
C GLN A 194 6.11 -16.64 2.34
N ASP A 195 6.29 -17.12 3.57
CA ASP A 195 6.50 -16.25 4.72
C ASP A 195 7.82 -15.48 4.60
N ALA A 196 7.79 -14.23 5.07
CA ALA A 196 8.93 -13.34 5.12
C ALA A 196 9.03 -12.65 6.49
N PRO A 197 10.22 -12.15 6.88
CA PRO A 197 10.42 -11.53 8.18
C PRO A 197 9.43 -10.41 8.51
N HIS A 198 9.21 -10.14 9.80
CA HIS A 198 8.31 -9.10 10.29
C HIS A 198 6.82 -9.32 9.96
N LYS A 199 6.36 -10.59 9.95
CA LYS A 199 4.97 -10.95 9.65
C LYS A 199 4.53 -10.44 8.27
N THR A 200 5.41 -10.60 7.28
CA THR A 200 5.13 -10.24 5.89
C THR A 200 5.07 -11.50 5.04
N LYS A 201 4.49 -11.39 3.85
CA LYS A 201 4.52 -12.42 2.81
C LYS A 201 5.36 -11.92 1.65
N LEU A 202 6.03 -12.84 0.96
CA LEU A 202 6.63 -12.59 -0.34
C LEU A 202 5.87 -13.41 -1.39
N VAL A 203 5.30 -12.74 -2.38
CA VAL A 203 4.65 -13.36 -3.53
C VAL A 203 5.58 -13.16 -4.73
N SER A 204 6.10 -14.25 -5.29
CA SER A 204 7.00 -14.21 -6.43
C SER A 204 6.21 -14.36 -7.72
N THR A 205 6.41 -13.46 -8.69
CA THR A 205 5.69 -13.50 -9.96
C THR A 205 6.61 -13.26 -11.16
N THR A 206 6.15 -13.65 -12.33
CA THR A 206 6.81 -13.40 -13.61
C THR A 206 5.81 -12.72 -14.53
N LEU A 207 6.21 -11.60 -15.15
CA LEU A 207 5.54 -11.05 -16.32
C LEU A 207 6.18 -11.69 -17.55
N VAL A 208 5.46 -12.56 -18.23
CA VAL A 208 5.91 -13.24 -19.44
C VAL A 208 5.70 -12.31 -20.63
N LEU A 209 6.76 -12.10 -21.42
CA LEU A 209 6.75 -11.21 -22.58
C LEU A 209 6.93 -12.03 -23.87
N PRO A 210 6.04 -11.93 -24.88
CA PRO A 210 6.13 -12.77 -26.08
C PRO A 210 7.38 -12.57 -26.93
N ASN A 211 7.98 -11.37 -26.91
CA ASN A 211 9.07 -10.96 -27.81
C ASN A 211 10.26 -10.36 -27.06
N ASP A 212 10.33 -10.55 -25.73
CA ASP A 212 11.35 -9.94 -24.87
C ASP A 212 11.62 -10.89 -23.68
N ASP A 213 12.61 -10.56 -22.85
CA ASP A 213 12.95 -11.35 -21.68
C ASP A 213 11.88 -11.23 -20.57
N ASP A 214 11.48 -12.37 -20.01
CA ASP A 214 10.56 -12.43 -18.88
C ASP A 214 11.03 -11.60 -17.69
N VAL A 215 10.11 -10.81 -17.11
CA VAL A 215 10.42 -9.90 -16.01
C VAL A 215 9.98 -10.49 -14.68
N LYS A 216 10.93 -10.74 -13.77
CA LYS A 216 10.62 -11.17 -12.40
C LYS A 216 10.19 -9.99 -11.54
N LEU A 217 8.97 -10.07 -11.02
CA LEU A 217 8.37 -9.07 -10.13
C LEU A 217 7.92 -9.76 -8.84
N ASN A 218 8.68 -9.59 -7.76
CA ASN A 218 8.27 -10.14 -6.46
C ASN A 218 7.67 -9.04 -5.60
N TYR A 219 6.62 -9.35 -4.85
CA TYR A 219 5.89 -8.40 -4.03
C TYR A 219 6.06 -8.79 -2.57
N ARG A 220 6.40 -7.81 -1.73
CA ARG A 220 6.30 -7.99 -0.28
C ARG A 220 5.01 -7.36 0.21
N LEU A 221 4.25 -8.12 0.98
CA LEU A 221 2.96 -7.71 1.51
C LEU A 221 2.94 -7.81 3.03
N HIS A 222 2.16 -6.94 3.66
CA HIS A 222 1.75 -7.09 5.06
C HIS A 222 0.23 -7.19 5.15
N GLU A 223 -0.25 -7.74 6.26
CA GLU A 223 -1.68 -7.78 6.54
C GLU A 223 -2.12 -6.49 7.26
N THR A 224 -3.25 -5.94 6.82
CA THR A 224 -3.92 -4.79 7.42
C THR A 224 -5.37 -5.16 7.76
N GLU A 225 -6.09 -4.30 8.47
CA GLU A 225 -7.53 -4.49 8.71
C GLU A 225 -8.34 -4.57 7.39
N ALA A 226 -7.83 -3.96 6.32
CA ALA A 226 -8.41 -3.98 4.98
C ALA A 226 -7.91 -5.16 4.10
N GLY A 227 -7.18 -6.12 4.68
CA GLY A 227 -6.57 -7.25 3.97
C GLY A 227 -5.08 -7.04 3.65
N TRP A 228 -4.54 -7.91 2.79
CA TRP A 228 -3.13 -7.89 2.41
C TRP A 228 -2.82 -6.74 1.46
N LYS A 229 -1.79 -5.95 1.80
CA LYS A 229 -1.34 -4.80 1.00
C LYS A 229 0.13 -4.93 0.64
N ILE A 230 0.46 -4.60 -0.60
CA ILE A 230 1.82 -4.52 -1.12
C ILE A 230 2.53 -3.33 -0.46
N ILE A 231 3.71 -3.60 0.08
CA ILE A 231 4.59 -2.62 0.75
C ILE A 231 5.96 -2.49 0.10
N ASP A 232 6.30 -3.36 -0.85
CA ASP A 232 7.49 -3.24 -1.69
C ASP A 232 7.37 -4.11 -2.95
N VAL A 233 8.07 -3.71 -4.00
CA VAL A 233 8.21 -4.44 -5.26
C VAL A 233 9.69 -4.69 -5.50
N TYR A 234 10.05 -5.94 -5.77
CA TYR A 234 11.41 -6.38 -6.08
C TYR A 234 11.53 -6.66 -7.56
N MET A 235 12.34 -5.86 -8.22
CA MET A 235 12.63 -5.98 -9.65
C MET A 235 13.75 -6.98 -9.88
N ASN A 236 13.66 -7.75 -10.97
CA ASN A 236 14.56 -8.89 -11.24
C ASN A 236 14.65 -9.84 -10.02
N GLY A 237 13.54 -9.93 -9.28
CA GLY A 237 13.37 -10.70 -8.05
C GLY A 237 14.19 -10.26 -6.83
N THR A 238 15.04 -9.23 -6.93
CA THR A 238 16.05 -8.93 -5.88
C THR A 238 16.20 -7.45 -5.53
N VAL A 239 15.95 -6.54 -6.47
CA VAL A 239 16.17 -5.10 -6.28
C VAL A 239 14.89 -4.44 -5.75
N SER A 240 14.89 -4.07 -4.47
CA SER A 240 13.78 -3.35 -3.83
C SER A 240 13.60 -1.96 -4.43
N GLU A 241 12.45 -1.73 -5.06
CA GLU A 241 12.07 -0.44 -5.63
C GLU A 241 11.92 0.62 -4.53
N LEU A 242 11.34 0.26 -3.39
CA LEU A 242 11.20 1.17 -2.25
C LEU A 242 12.56 1.62 -1.71
N SER A 243 13.53 0.70 -1.65
CA SER A 243 14.88 1.02 -1.17
C SER A 243 15.64 1.92 -2.15
N LEU A 244 15.52 1.65 -3.45
CA LEU A 244 16.11 2.49 -4.50
C LEU A 244 15.55 3.93 -4.43
N ARG A 245 14.21 4.06 -4.48
CA ARG A 245 13.52 5.35 -4.34
C ARG A 245 13.91 6.07 -3.06
N ARG A 246 14.04 5.33 -1.95
CA ARG A 246 14.45 5.91 -0.66
C ARG A 246 15.83 6.52 -0.71
N SER A 247 16.77 5.87 -1.39
CA SER A 247 18.12 6.41 -1.60
C SER A 247 18.04 7.73 -2.39
N GLU A 248 17.33 7.74 -3.53
CA GLU A 248 17.15 8.92 -4.37
C GLU A 248 16.50 10.09 -3.63
N TYR A 249 15.37 9.84 -2.96
CA TYR A 249 14.57 10.88 -2.31
C TYR A 249 15.27 11.41 -1.06
N SER A 250 15.87 10.55 -0.24
CA SER A 250 16.64 10.99 0.93
C SER A 250 17.83 11.84 0.52
N SER A 251 18.48 11.49 -0.60
CA SER A 251 19.60 12.26 -1.18
C SER A 251 19.14 13.65 -1.64
N THR A 252 18.00 13.72 -2.31
CA THR A 252 17.41 14.99 -2.78
C THR A 252 16.96 15.85 -1.61
N LEU A 253 16.23 15.30 -0.64
CA LEU A 253 15.80 16.00 0.57
C LEU A 253 16.98 16.60 1.33
N LYS A 254 18.04 15.81 1.55
CA LYS A 254 19.22 16.26 2.30
C LYS A 254 19.94 17.41 1.59
N ARG A 255 20.01 17.39 0.26
CA ARG A 255 20.76 18.39 -0.51
C ARG A 255 19.96 19.61 -0.90
N LYS A 256 18.67 19.45 -1.18
CA LYS A 256 17.84 20.45 -1.88
C LYS A 256 16.50 20.75 -1.20
N GLY A 257 16.15 20.05 -0.13
CA GLY A 257 14.90 20.26 0.61
C GLY A 257 13.66 19.61 -0.03
N PHE A 258 12.51 19.83 0.62
CA PHE A 258 11.23 19.18 0.29
C PHE A 258 10.63 19.67 -1.03
N ASP A 259 10.64 20.99 -1.29
CA ASP A 259 10.12 21.56 -2.53
C ASP A 259 10.83 21.02 -3.78
N SER A 260 12.14 20.82 -3.68
CA SER A 260 12.93 20.21 -4.76
C SER A 260 12.58 18.74 -4.98
N LEU A 261 12.22 18.00 -3.93
CA LEU A 261 11.72 16.63 -4.07
C LEU A 261 10.37 16.62 -4.78
N LEU A 262 9.43 17.49 -4.39
CA LEU A 262 8.13 17.62 -5.05
C LEU A 262 8.28 18.00 -6.52
N THR A 263 9.15 18.96 -6.82
CA THR A 263 9.46 19.36 -8.21
C THR A 263 9.97 18.18 -9.02
N ALA A 264 10.94 17.42 -8.49
CA ALA A 264 11.47 16.24 -9.17
C ALA A 264 10.40 15.15 -9.42
N VAL A 265 9.46 14.97 -8.50
CA VAL A 265 8.34 14.03 -8.68
C VAL A 265 7.35 14.53 -9.72
N SER A 266 7.03 15.83 -9.71
CA SER A 266 6.15 16.47 -10.71
C SER A 266 6.73 16.39 -12.14
N GLU A 267 8.05 16.55 -12.27
CA GLU A 267 8.75 16.35 -13.55
C GLU A 267 8.64 14.90 -14.04
N LYS A 268 8.81 13.91 -13.14
CA LYS A 268 8.63 12.49 -13.49
C LYS A 268 7.19 12.21 -13.93
N LEU A 269 6.19 12.76 -13.23
CA LEU A 269 4.77 12.65 -13.60
C LEU A 269 4.50 13.18 -15.01
N SER A 270 5.02 14.37 -15.32
CA SER A 270 4.85 15.00 -16.63
C SER A 270 5.50 14.18 -17.75
N LYS A 271 6.66 13.55 -17.47
CA LYS A 271 7.33 12.65 -18.41
C LYS A 271 6.51 11.39 -18.70
N PHE A 272 5.90 10.77 -17.68
CA PHE A 272 5.00 9.63 -17.89
C PHE A 272 3.79 10.00 -18.74
N ALA A 273 3.16 11.14 -18.44
CA ALA A 273 2.02 11.64 -19.21
C ALA A 273 2.37 11.94 -20.68
N ALA A 274 3.58 12.40 -20.94
CA ALA A 274 4.10 12.64 -22.29
C ALA A 274 4.55 11.37 -23.04
N GLY A 275 4.46 10.18 -22.43
CA GLY A 275 4.95 8.93 -23.01
C GLY A 275 6.48 8.78 -22.99
N ASN A 276 7.19 9.73 -22.39
CA ASN A 276 8.64 9.74 -22.24
C ASN A 276 9.04 9.00 -20.96
N VAL A 277 8.90 7.68 -20.97
CA VAL A 277 9.42 6.84 -19.88
C VAL A 277 10.94 6.86 -19.96
N ALA A 278 11.58 7.76 -19.21
CA ALA A 278 13.04 7.84 -19.18
C ALA A 278 13.63 6.49 -18.72
N ASN A 279 14.73 6.07 -19.36
CA ASN A 279 15.55 4.94 -18.95
C ASN A 279 16.15 5.21 -17.55
N ASP A 280 15.39 4.93 -16.50
CA ASP A 280 15.81 5.03 -15.09
C ASP A 280 16.56 3.77 -14.62
N GLY A 281 17.06 2.95 -15.56
CA GLY A 281 17.68 1.65 -15.31
C GLY A 281 16.68 0.48 -15.30
N THR A 282 15.42 0.74 -15.60
CA THR A 282 14.33 -0.22 -15.44
C THR A 282 13.52 -0.34 -16.74
N GLN A 283 14.05 -1.06 -17.72
CA GLN A 283 13.28 -1.38 -18.93
C GLN A 283 12.29 -2.50 -18.64
N ILE A 284 11.01 -2.17 -18.64
CA ILE A 284 9.95 -3.07 -19.07
C ILE A 284 9.38 -2.40 -20.31
N THR A 285 9.99 -2.65 -21.46
CA THR A 285 9.47 -2.19 -22.75
C THR A 285 8.44 -3.19 -23.22
N THR A 286 7.17 -2.96 -22.89
CA THR A 286 6.08 -3.71 -23.54
C THR A 286 6.07 -3.29 -25.01
N GLY A 287 6.49 -4.22 -25.88
CA GLY A 287 6.79 -3.95 -27.27
C GLY A 287 5.55 -3.55 -28.07
N LYS A 288 5.54 -2.32 -28.58
CA LYS A 288 4.98 -2.03 -29.90
C LYS A 288 6.20 -1.82 -30.79
N ALA A 289 6.60 -2.86 -31.52
CA ALA A 289 7.48 -2.66 -32.65
C ALA A 289 6.69 -1.79 -33.63
N ASP A 290 7.17 -0.58 -33.89
CA ASP A 290 6.71 0.20 -35.04
C ASP A 290 6.95 -0.68 -36.27
N ALA A 291 5.85 -1.17 -36.85
CA ALA A 291 5.90 -1.86 -38.13
C ALA A 291 6.31 -0.83 -39.21
N PRO A 292 7.17 -1.22 -40.16
CA PRO A 292 7.72 -0.32 -41.19
C PRO A 292 6.65 0.28 -42.11
#